data_AF-A0A645DK98-F1
#
_entry.id   AF-A0A645DK98-F1
#
_cell.length_a   1.000
_cell.length_b   1.000
_cell.length_c   1.000
_cell.angle_alpha   90.00
_cell.angle_beta   90.00
_cell.angle_gamma   90.00
#
_symmetry.space_group_name_H-M   'P 1'
#
loop_
_entity.id
_entity.type
_entity.pdbx_description
1 polymer ?
#
loop_
_entity_poly.entity_id
_entity_poly.type
_entity_poly.pdbx_seq_one_letter_code
_entity_poly.pdbx_strand_id
1 'polypeptide(L)'
;MREIMIGEAAPNYAWELEYYLYTYPNPDKPYPHRFPDEAFAKILAAKDTYYHYFAKTKALAAEAISFFKGEKKQCKSPEAINNVWLTTALHYYTLCDEFESLVSDVEAFNIGKLSARGLIFELDRLITAREALMKQAEKTRIKANGYVLLRNMSVYLRSLLDMRAYIANRINSELKFKLDLTDLSEIRSEGFAFLQ
;
A
#
# COMPACT_ATOMS: atom_id res chain seq x y z
N MET A 1 8.33 21.10 -38.81
CA MET A 1 8.19 21.15 -37.35
C MET A 1 7.34 19.93 -36.96
N ARG A 2 7.94 18.91 -36.35
CA ARG A 2 7.20 17.72 -35.89
C ARG A 2 6.52 18.07 -34.57
N GLU A 3 5.20 18.03 -34.55
CA GLU A 3 4.42 18.08 -33.31
C GLU A 3 4.85 16.90 -32.43
N ILE A 4 5.42 17.21 -31.27
CA ILE A 4 5.62 16.23 -30.20
C ILE A 4 4.23 16.04 -29.60
N MET A 5 3.54 14.99 -30.04
CA MET A 5 2.38 14.45 -29.35
C MET A 5 2.85 14.06 -27.95
N ILE A 6 2.58 14.92 -26.96
CA ILE A 6 2.65 14.55 -25.56
C ILE A 6 1.54 13.52 -25.40
N GLY A 7 1.91 12.23 -25.50
CA GLY A 7 0.98 11.14 -25.26
C GLY A 7 0.28 11.39 -23.93
N GLU A 8 -1.05 11.30 -23.92
CA GLU A 8 -1.85 11.43 -22.71
C GLU A 8 -1.16 10.64 -21.60
N ALA A 9 -0.75 11.33 -20.54
CA ALA A 9 -0.16 10.68 -19.39
C ALA A 9 -1.22 9.74 -18.84
N ALA A 10 -1.10 8.45 -19.15
CA ALA A 10 -2.01 7.43 -18.68
C ALA A 10 -2.14 7.59 -17.16
N PRO A 11 -3.36 7.73 -16.61
CA PRO A 11 -3.55 8.00 -15.19
C PRO A 11 -2.82 6.92 -14.39
N ASN A 12 -1.91 7.33 -13.51
CA ASN A 12 -1.20 6.40 -12.63
C ASN A 12 -2.11 6.09 -11.44
N TYR A 13 -2.98 5.08 -11.53
CA TYR A 13 -3.96 4.81 -10.47
C TYR A 13 -3.36 4.48 -9.08
N ALA A 14 -2.05 4.22 -8.97
CA ALA A 14 -1.41 3.97 -7.67
C ALA A 14 -1.41 5.21 -6.75
N TRP A 15 -1.33 6.44 -7.29
CA TRP A 15 -1.38 7.64 -6.45
C TRP A 15 -2.76 7.83 -5.81
N GLU A 16 -3.83 7.32 -6.43
CA GLU A 16 -5.21 7.39 -5.91
C GLU A 16 -5.45 6.51 -4.67
N LEU A 17 -4.52 5.60 -4.40
CA LEU A 17 -4.55 4.69 -3.25
C LEU A 17 -3.87 5.30 -2.02
N GLU A 18 -3.27 6.48 -2.18
CA GLU A 18 -2.56 7.15 -1.11
C GLU A 18 -3.49 7.64 -0.02
N TYR A 19 -3.24 7.21 1.23
CA TYR A 19 -4.03 7.59 2.40
C TYR A 19 -4.30 9.10 2.50
N TYR A 20 -3.33 9.96 2.14
CA TYR A 20 -3.52 11.41 2.25
C TYR A 20 -4.72 11.93 1.44
N LEU A 21 -5.09 11.28 0.33
CA LEU A 21 -6.27 11.64 -0.47
C LEU A 21 -7.59 11.36 0.27
N TYR A 22 -7.56 10.44 1.23
CA TYR A 22 -8.69 10.06 2.08
C TYR A 22 -8.75 10.93 3.35
N THR A 23 -7.82 11.89 3.50
CA THR A 23 -7.81 12.85 4.62
C THR A 23 -8.30 14.24 4.23
N TYR A 24 -8.57 14.50 2.95
CA TYR A 24 -9.13 15.77 2.53
C TYR A 24 -10.64 15.81 2.74
N PRO A 25 -11.19 16.87 3.38
CA PRO A 25 -12.63 17.05 3.48
C PRO A 25 -13.29 17.07 2.09
N ASN A 26 -14.29 16.22 1.92
CA ASN A 26 -15.15 16.22 0.74
C ASN A 26 -16.61 16.33 1.23
N PRO A 27 -17.37 17.37 0.84
CA PRO A 27 -18.73 17.59 1.33
C PRO A 27 -19.71 16.46 0.96
N ASP A 28 -19.38 15.67 -0.07
CA ASP A 28 -20.22 14.57 -0.56
C ASP A 28 -19.87 13.22 0.09
N LYS A 29 -18.91 13.19 1.03
CA LYS A 29 -18.42 11.96 1.67
C LYS A 29 -18.31 12.10 3.19
N PRO A 30 -18.49 11.00 3.95
CA PRO A 30 -18.25 11.01 5.38
C PRO A 30 -16.78 11.33 5.69
N TYR A 31 -16.54 12.09 6.76
CA TYR A 31 -15.21 12.44 7.23
C TYR A 31 -14.95 11.88 8.65
N PRO A 32 -13.79 11.22 8.89
CA PRO A 32 -12.77 10.85 7.91
C PRO A 32 -13.30 9.81 6.92
N HIS A 33 -12.71 9.77 5.71
CA HIS A 33 -13.12 8.81 4.69
C HIS A 33 -12.84 7.38 5.14
N ARG A 34 -13.59 6.42 4.59
CA ARG A 34 -13.40 4.99 4.88
C ARG A 34 -12.14 4.48 4.18
N PHE A 35 -10.98 4.63 4.82
CA PHE A 35 -9.73 4.01 4.37
C PHE A 35 -9.40 2.76 5.19
N PRO A 36 -8.86 1.66 4.61
CA PRO A 36 -8.61 1.44 3.17
C PRO A 36 -9.83 0.89 2.38
N ASP A 37 -10.98 0.69 3.00
CA ASP A 37 -12.18 0.09 2.38
C ASP A 37 -12.56 0.74 1.03
N GLU A 38 -12.58 2.07 0.97
CA GLU A 38 -12.90 2.82 -0.24
C GLU A 38 -11.85 2.61 -1.35
N ALA A 39 -10.58 2.45 -0.97
CA ALA A 39 -9.52 2.14 -1.92
C ALA A 39 -9.70 0.74 -2.50
N PHE A 40 -10.03 -0.26 -1.67
CA PHE A 40 -10.37 -1.61 -2.14
C PHE A 40 -11.62 -1.63 -3.02
N ALA A 41 -12.67 -0.88 -2.66
CA ALA A 41 -13.88 -0.79 -3.46
C ALA A 41 -13.59 -0.26 -4.88
N LYS A 42 -12.72 0.75 -5.02
CA LYS A 42 -12.26 1.25 -6.33
C LYS A 42 -11.50 0.19 -7.12
N ILE A 43 -10.58 -0.51 -6.46
CA ILE A 43 -9.80 -1.58 -7.10
C ILE A 43 -10.72 -2.69 -7.59
N LEU A 44 -11.64 -3.18 -6.76
CA LEU A 44 -12.56 -4.25 -7.12
C LEU A 44 -13.51 -3.86 -8.25
N ALA A 45 -13.94 -2.59 -8.31
CA ALA A 45 -14.80 -2.08 -9.38
C ALA A 45 -14.09 -1.99 -10.74
N ALA A 46 -12.76 -1.84 -10.76
CA ALA A 46 -11.96 -1.71 -11.98
C ALA A 46 -10.72 -2.63 -11.96
N LYS A 47 -10.90 -3.89 -11.53
CA LYS A 47 -9.81 -4.79 -11.16
C LYS A 47 -8.75 -4.97 -12.24
N ASP A 48 -9.15 -5.29 -13.47
CA ASP A 48 -8.20 -5.51 -14.57
C ASP A 48 -7.37 -4.27 -14.88
N THR A 49 -7.99 -3.09 -14.73
CA THR A 49 -7.30 -1.81 -14.89
C THR A 49 -6.25 -1.67 -13.80
N TYR A 50 -6.63 -1.74 -12.53
CA TYR A 50 -5.68 -1.61 -11.41
C TYR A 50 -4.56 -2.67 -11.45
N TYR A 51 -4.86 -3.93 -11.78
CA TYR A 51 -3.85 -4.99 -11.88
C TYR A 51 -2.83 -4.73 -12.99
N HIS A 52 -3.28 -4.24 -14.15
CA HIS A 52 -2.38 -3.79 -15.20
C HIS A 52 -1.45 -2.67 -14.70
N TYR A 53 -1.99 -1.71 -13.96
CA TYR A 53 -1.20 -0.61 -13.39
C TYR A 53 -0.28 -1.05 -12.26
N PHE A 54 -0.67 -1.99 -11.41
CA PHE A 54 0.18 -2.56 -10.37
C PHE A 54 1.38 -3.26 -10.99
N ALA A 55 1.16 -4.11 -11.99
CA ALA A 55 2.24 -4.78 -12.72
C ALA A 55 3.23 -3.77 -13.32
N LYS A 56 2.73 -2.76 -14.02
CA LYS A 56 3.56 -1.70 -14.62
C LYS A 56 4.32 -0.90 -13.57
N THR A 57 3.65 -0.46 -12.51
CA THR A 57 4.24 0.37 -11.45
C THR A 57 5.29 -0.40 -10.67
N LYS A 58 5.03 -1.66 -10.33
CA LYS A 58 6.01 -2.53 -9.66
C LYS A 58 7.25 -2.77 -10.54
N ALA A 59 7.07 -3.00 -11.85
CA ALA A 59 8.21 -3.17 -12.76
C ALA A 59 9.10 -1.92 -12.81
N LEU A 60 8.50 -0.73 -13.03
CA LEU A 60 9.24 0.54 -13.06
C LEU A 60 9.88 0.86 -11.70
N ALA A 61 9.17 0.61 -10.61
CA ALA A 61 9.69 0.81 -9.27
C ALA A 61 10.85 -0.15 -8.97
N ALA A 62 10.79 -1.41 -9.41
CA ALA A 62 11.88 -2.37 -9.24
C ALA A 62 13.15 -1.95 -9.99
N GLU A 63 13.01 -1.46 -11.22
CA GLU A 63 14.13 -0.88 -11.98
C GLU A 63 14.74 0.33 -11.26
N ALA A 64 13.91 1.25 -10.78
CA ALA A 64 14.36 2.41 -10.02
C ALA A 64 15.04 2.01 -8.69
N ILE A 65 14.47 1.05 -7.96
CA ILE A 65 15.07 0.50 -6.74
C ILE A 65 16.46 -0.07 -7.05
N SER A 66 16.59 -0.86 -8.13
CA SER A 66 17.87 -1.41 -8.56
C SER A 66 18.89 -0.31 -8.88
N PHE A 67 18.48 0.72 -9.62
CA PHE A 67 19.32 1.87 -9.95
C PHE A 67 19.81 2.62 -8.70
N PHE A 68 18.92 2.93 -7.76
CA PHE A 68 19.26 3.70 -6.56
C PHE A 68 19.92 2.86 -5.45
N LYS A 69 19.77 1.54 -5.45
CA LYS A 69 20.52 0.62 -4.57
C LYS A 69 21.88 0.20 -5.14
N GLY A 70 22.06 0.29 -6.45
CA GLY A 70 23.28 -0.12 -7.16
C GLY A 70 24.53 0.65 -6.71
N GLU A 71 25.71 0.11 -7.07
CA GLU A 71 27.00 0.67 -6.64
C GLU A 71 27.12 2.17 -6.96
N LYS A 72 27.70 2.92 -6.02
CA LYS A 72 27.90 4.39 -5.97
C LYS A 72 28.44 5.05 -7.26
N LYS A 73 28.84 4.28 -8.28
CA LYS A 73 29.37 4.76 -9.56
C LYS A 73 28.29 5.19 -10.56
N GLN A 74 27.04 4.72 -10.44
CA GLN A 74 26.00 5.04 -11.45
C GLN A 74 25.27 6.36 -11.18
N CYS A 75 25.04 6.73 -9.92
CA CYS A 75 24.35 7.97 -9.60
C CYS A 75 25.32 9.03 -9.06
N LYS A 76 25.55 10.09 -9.84
CA LYS A 76 26.40 11.24 -9.46
C LYS A 76 25.74 12.19 -8.45
N SER A 77 24.47 11.96 -8.13
CA SER A 77 23.70 12.81 -7.22
C SER A 77 24.12 12.61 -5.75
N PRO A 78 23.98 13.64 -4.90
CA PRO A 78 24.19 13.52 -3.46
C PRO A 78 23.41 12.34 -2.86
N GLU A 79 24.03 11.63 -1.92
CA GLU A 79 23.44 10.45 -1.25
C GLU A 79 22.04 10.73 -0.69
N ALA A 80 21.83 11.92 -0.10
CA ALA A 80 20.53 12.34 0.41
C ALA A 80 19.43 12.37 -0.66
N ILE A 81 19.76 12.81 -1.88
CA ILE A 81 18.80 12.86 -3.01
C ILE A 81 18.52 11.45 -3.52
N ASN A 82 19.54 10.60 -3.65
CA ASN A 82 19.36 9.19 -4.04
C ASN A 82 18.45 8.46 -3.07
N ASN A 83 18.66 8.69 -1.79
CA ASN A 83 17.86 8.13 -0.72
C ASN A 83 16.38 8.54 -0.83
N VAL A 84 16.08 9.81 -1.12
CA VAL A 84 14.70 10.27 -1.36
C VAL A 84 14.04 9.54 -2.53
N TRP A 85 14.74 9.37 -3.65
CA TRP A 85 14.20 8.65 -4.81
C TRP A 85 14.04 7.16 -4.56
N LEU A 86 14.99 6.55 -3.86
CA LEU A 86 14.89 5.16 -3.41
C LEU A 86 13.66 4.96 -2.52
N THR A 87 13.44 5.83 -1.53
CA THR A 87 12.24 5.79 -0.67
C THR A 87 10.96 5.90 -1.51
N THR A 88 10.96 6.77 -2.52
CA THR A 88 9.78 6.97 -3.38
C THR A 88 9.49 5.73 -4.23
N ALA A 89 10.53 5.11 -4.81
CA ALA A 89 10.38 3.88 -5.58
C ALA A 89 9.93 2.70 -4.70
N LEU A 90 10.52 2.53 -3.52
CA LEU A 90 10.08 1.54 -2.54
C LEU A 90 8.62 1.75 -2.13
N HIS A 91 8.22 3.01 -1.91
CA HIS A 91 6.85 3.33 -1.52
C HIS A 91 5.82 2.87 -2.56
N TYR A 92 6.01 3.21 -3.83
CA TYR A 92 5.07 2.79 -4.88
C TYR A 92 5.10 1.28 -5.11
N TYR A 93 6.26 0.64 -5.00
CA TYR A 93 6.36 -0.82 -5.08
C TYR A 93 5.54 -1.47 -3.96
N THR A 94 5.80 -1.10 -2.71
CA THR A 94 5.12 -1.66 -1.53
C THR A 94 3.62 -1.38 -1.56
N LEU A 95 3.20 -0.18 -1.97
CA LEU A 95 1.78 0.16 -2.08
C LEU A 95 1.04 -0.74 -3.07
N CYS A 96 1.58 -0.91 -4.28
CA CYS A 96 0.98 -1.79 -5.29
C CYS A 96 0.99 -3.25 -4.84
N ASP A 97 2.10 -3.70 -4.24
CA ASP A 97 2.24 -5.07 -3.75
C ASP A 97 1.21 -5.40 -2.66
N GLU A 98 1.01 -4.50 -1.69
CA GLU A 98 0.01 -4.69 -0.64
C GLU A 98 -1.41 -4.78 -1.17
N PHE A 99 -1.83 -3.84 -2.02
CA PHE A 99 -3.19 -3.84 -2.54
C PHE A 99 -3.45 -5.05 -3.45
N GLU A 100 -2.50 -5.39 -4.32
CA GLU A 100 -2.63 -6.55 -5.21
C GLU A 100 -2.67 -7.86 -4.42
N SER A 101 -1.75 -8.06 -3.46
CA SER A 101 -1.70 -9.27 -2.63
C SER A 101 -2.95 -9.40 -1.78
N LEU A 102 -3.41 -8.34 -1.11
CA LEU A 102 -4.60 -8.42 -0.27
C LEU A 102 -5.84 -8.80 -1.08
N VAL A 103 -6.02 -8.21 -2.27
CA VAL A 103 -7.14 -8.57 -3.15
C VAL A 103 -7.06 -10.03 -3.59
N SER A 104 -5.90 -10.50 -4.07
CA SER A 104 -5.75 -11.89 -4.53
C SER A 104 -5.89 -12.90 -3.40
N ASP A 105 -5.30 -12.60 -2.25
CA ASP A 105 -5.18 -13.55 -1.13
C ASP A 105 -6.50 -13.67 -0.38
N VAL A 106 -7.24 -12.56 -0.21
CA VAL A 106 -8.59 -12.60 0.36
C VAL A 106 -9.56 -13.34 -0.57
N GLU A 107 -9.49 -13.13 -1.88
CA GLU A 107 -10.29 -13.90 -2.83
C GLU A 107 -9.97 -15.40 -2.74
N ALA A 108 -8.68 -15.76 -2.78
CA ALA A 108 -8.22 -17.14 -2.65
C ALA A 108 -8.63 -17.77 -1.32
N PHE A 109 -8.59 -17.01 -0.22
CA PHE A 109 -9.05 -17.43 1.10
C PHE A 109 -10.56 -17.68 1.12
N ASN A 110 -11.35 -16.74 0.60
CA ASN A 110 -12.82 -16.81 0.58
C ASN A 110 -13.36 -17.99 -0.24
N ILE A 111 -12.61 -18.46 -1.25
CA ILE A 111 -12.94 -19.65 -2.05
C ILE A 111 -12.23 -20.93 -1.57
N GLY A 112 -11.50 -20.87 -0.46
CA GLY A 112 -10.83 -22.02 0.16
C GLY A 112 -9.56 -22.50 -0.53
N LYS A 113 -8.98 -21.72 -1.45
CA LYS A 113 -7.68 -22.00 -2.08
C LYS A 113 -6.49 -21.59 -1.20
N LEU A 114 -6.68 -20.61 -0.31
CA LEU A 114 -5.69 -20.16 0.66
C LEU A 114 -6.19 -20.48 2.08
N SER A 115 -5.32 -21.04 2.91
CA SER A 115 -5.65 -21.27 4.32
C SER A 115 -5.51 -19.98 5.14
N ALA A 116 -6.18 -19.90 6.30
CA ALA A 116 -6.01 -18.76 7.21
C ALA A 116 -4.55 -18.56 7.65
N ARG A 117 -3.79 -19.66 7.85
CA ARG A 117 -2.36 -19.60 8.15
C ARG A 117 -1.54 -19.06 6.97
N GLY A 118 -1.91 -19.43 5.74
CA GLY A 118 -1.30 -18.89 4.53
C GLY A 118 -1.55 -17.39 4.39
N LEU A 119 -2.77 -16.94 4.66
CA LEU A 119 -3.10 -15.51 4.66
C LEU A 119 -2.34 -14.73 5.75
N ILE A 120 -2.17 -15.29 6.95
CA ILE A 120 -1.31 -14.69 7.99
C ILE A 120 0.14 -14.57 7.51
N PHE A 121 0.67 -15.61 6.85
CA PHE A 121 2.04 -15.59 6.34
C PHE A 121 2.24 -14.46 5.32
N GLU A 122 1.30 -14.27 4.39
CA GLU A 122 1.36 -13.16 3.44
C GLU A 122 1.22 -11.79 4.14
N LEU A 123 0.35 -11.67 5.14
CA LEU A 123 0.26 -10.45 5.95
C LEU A 123 1.57 -10.14 6.67
N ASP A 124 2.26 -11.14 7.23
CA ASP A 124 3.57 -10.99 7.87
C ASP A 124 4.64 -10.51 6.88
N ARG A 125 4.61 -11.02 5.64
CA ARG A 125 5.49 -10.56 4.55
C ARG A 125 5.23 -9.09 4.23
N LEU A 126 3.97 -8.68 4.09
CA LEU A 126 3.58 -7.31 3.79
C LEU A 126 3.95 -6.35 4.92
N ILE A 127 3.68 -6.72 6.18
CA ILE A 127 4.08 -5.95 7.37
C ILE A 127 5.59 -5.71 7.38
N THR A 128 6.38 -6.75 7.16
CA THR A 128 7.84 -6.65 7.11
C THR A 128 8.31 -5.70 6.01
N ALA A 129 7.69 -5.77 4.82
CA ALA A 129 8.01 -4.88 3.71
C ALA A 129 7.69 -3.41 4.04
N ARG A 130 6.55 -3.14 4.69
CA ARG A 130 6.14 -1.81 5.13
C ARG A 130 7.07 -1.25 6.21
N GLU A 131 7.46 -2.04 7.20
CA GLU A 131 8.42 -1.65 8.24
C GLU A 131 9.79 -1.31 7.65
N ALA A 132 10.26 -2.10 6.68
CA ALA A 132 11.52 -1.82 5.97
C ALA A 132 11.46 -0.49 5.20
N LEU A 133 10.32 -0.19 4.56
CA LEU A 133 10.07 1.10 3.91
C LEU A 133 10.04 2.24 4.92
N MET A 134 9.37 2.09 6.06
CA MET A 134 9.33 3.12 7.13
C MET A 134 10.74 3.42 7.65
N LYS A 135 11.55 2.39 7.92
CA LYS A 135 12.94 2.54 8.34
C LYS A 135 13.80 3.26 7.29
N GLN A 136 13.52 3.03 6.01
CA GLN A 136 14.17 3.81 4.95
C GLN A 136 13.67 5.26 4.98
N ALA A 137 12.36 5.50 5.06
CA ALA A 137 11.78 6.84 5.10
C ALA A 137 12.37 7.72 6.21
N GLU A 138 12.57 7.16 7.42
CA GLU A 138 13.21 7.83 8.56
C GLU A 138 14.61 8.37 8.25
N LYS A 139 15.39 7.67 7.40
CA LYS A 139 16.74 8.10 7.01
C LYS A 139 16.76 9.21 5.97
N THR A 140 15.66 9.40 5.24
CA THR A 140 15.66 10.13 3.96
C THR A 140 14.93 11.47 4.01
N ARG A 141 13.96 11.62 4.92
CA ARG A 141 13.13 12.83 4.96
C ARG A 141 13.67 13.89 5.91
N ILE A 142 13.55 15.14 5.48
CA ILE A 142 13.81 16.32 6.32
C ILE A 142 12.81 16.28 7.48
N LYS A 143 13.29 16.53 8.71
CA LYS A 143 12.49 16.43 9.95
C LYS A 143 11.12 17.12 9.86
N ALA A 144 11.06 18.26 9.17
CA ALA A 144 9.84 19.04 9.00
C ALA A 144 8.70 18.30 8.25
N ASN A 145 9.00 17.36 7.36
CA ASN A 145 7.95 16.62 6.62
C ASN A 145 7.96 15.11 6.88
N GLY A 146 8.95 14.61 7.63
CA GLY A 146 9.08 13.19 7.96
C GLY A 146 7.89 12.65 8.74
N TYR A 147 7.32 13.44 9.65
CA TYR A 147 6.20 13.02 10.49
C TYR A 147 4.92 12.72 9.69
N VAL A 148 4.63 13.50 8.63
CA VAL A 148 3.43 13.28 7.79
C VAL A 148 3.55 11.96 7.04
N LEU A 149 4.73 11.72 6.43
CA LEU A 149 4.97 10.49 5.68
C LEU A 149 4.87 9.26 6.59
N LEU A 150 5.50 9.31 7.76
CA LEU A 150 5.47 8.21 8.73
C LEU A 150 4.07 8.00 9.29
N ARG A 151 3.31 9.06 9.59
CA ARG A 151 1.90 8.94 9.99
C ARG A 151 1.10 8.18 8.92
N ASN A 152 1.22 8.57 7.65
CA ASN A 152 0.50 7.92 6.57
C ASN A 152 0.90 6.44 6.46
N MET A 153 2.19 6.13 6.51
CA MET A 153 2.68 4.74 6.50
C MET A 153 2.16 3.92 7.68
N SER A 154 2.04 4.53 8.88
CA SER A 154 1.49 3.88 10.06
C SER A 154 0.02 3.48 9.90
N VAL A 155 -0.77 4.20 9.10
CA VAL A 155 -2.16 3.81 8.81
C VAL A 155 -2.21 2.50 8.02
N TYR A 156 -1.39 2.35 6.97
CA TYR A 156 -1.27 1.09 6.24
C TYR A 156 -0.81 -0.05 7.16
N LEU A 157 0.26 0.19 7.92
CA LEU A 157 0.80 -0.79 8.86
C LEU A 157 -0.25 -1.24 9.86
N ARG A 158 -1.00 -0.29 10.45
CA ARG A 158 -2.07 -0.61 11.41
C ARG A 158 -3.18 -1.41 10.76
N SER A 159 -3.57 -1.10 9.51
CA SER A 159 -4.56 -1.90 8.77
C SER A 159 -4.11 -3.35 8.57
N LEU A 160 -2.84 -3.58 8.22
CA LEU A 160 -2.28 -4.93 8.06
C LEU A 160 -2.25 -5.68 9.39
N LEU A 161 -1.81 -5.02 10.46
CA LEU A 161 -1.77 -5.58 11.82
C LEU A 161 -3.16 -5.94 12.35
N ASP A 162 -4.15 -5.09 12.11
CA ASP A 162 -5.55 -5.33 12.46
C ASP A 162 -6.11 -6.56 11.74
N MET A 163 -5.92 -6.65 10.43
CA MET A 163 -6.35 -7.80 9.64
C MET A 163 -5.69 -9.09 10.12
N ARG A 164 -4.38 -9.05 10.37
CA ARG A 164 -3.63 -10.19 10.90
C ARG A 164 -4.17 -10.64 12.25
N ALA A 165 -4.39 -9.70 13.18
CA ALA A 165 -4.91 -10.00 14.52
C ALA A 165 -6.33 -10.59 14.45
N TYR A 166 -7.20 -10.04 13.62
CA TYR A 166 -8.55 -10.54 13.39
C TYR A 166 -8.54 -12.00 12.90
N ILE A 167 -7.73 -12.31 11.88
CA ILE A 167 -7.60 -13.66 11.34
C ILE A 167 -7.04 -14.61 12.39
N ALA A 168 -5.98 -14.21 13.10
CA ALA A 168 -5.36 -15.03 14.14
C ALA A 168 -6.34 -15.41 15.27
N ASN A 169 -7.18 -14.47 15.69
CA ASN A 169 -8.20 -14.70 16.71
C ASN A 169 -9.29 -15.68 16.22
N ARG A 170 -9.67 -15.60 14.94
CA ARG A 170 -10.70 -16.47 14.37
C ARG A 170 -10.19 -17.88 14.02
N ILE A 171 -8.90 -18.06 13.74
CA ILE A 171 -8.31 -19.41 13.55
C ILE A 171 -8.58 -20.30 14.76
N ASN A 172 -8.56 -19.73 15.96
CA ASN A 172 -8.78 -20.47 17.21
C ASN A 172 -10.26 -20.77 17.49
N SER A 173 -11.19 -20.24 16.69
CA SER A 173 -12.63 -20.27 16.97
C SER A 173 -13.42 -21.37 16.24
N GLU A 174 -12.78 -22.23 15.44
CA GLU A 174 -13.39 -23.27 14.57
C GLU A 174 -14.45 -22.78 13.55
N LEU A 175 -14.86 -21.51 13.60
CA LEU A 175 -15.83 -20.92 12.70
C LEU A 175 -15.18 -20.57 11.35
N LYS A 176 -15.78 -21.05 10.26
CA LYS A 176 -15.49 -20.54 8.92
C LYS A 176 -15.97 -19.10 8.83
N PHE A 177 -15.11 -18.20 8.36
CA PHE A 177 -15.43 -16.81 8.10
C PHE A 177 -14.95 -16.40 6.71
N LYS A 178 -15.53 -15.32 6.21
CA LYS A 178 -15.09 -14.64 4.99
C LYS A 178 -14.62 -13.24 5.34
N LEU A 179 -13.75 -12.71 4.50
CA LEU A 179 -13.28 -11.34 4.60
C LEU A 179 -13.89 -10.51 3.49
N ASP A 180 -14.38 -9.31 3.83
CA ASP A 180 -14.84 -8.32 2.87
C ASP A 180 -13.88 -7.12 2.91
N LEU A 181 -13.12 -6.92 1.83
CA LEU A 181 -12.19 -5.80 1.72
C LEU A 181 -12.90 -4.45 1.58
N THR A 182 -14.18 -4.44 1.22
CA THR A 182 -15.00 -3.22 1.11
C THR A 182 -15.68 -2.83 2.42
N ASP A 183 -15.59 -3.68 3.44
CA ASP A 183 -16.06 -3.40 4.79
C ASP A 183 -15.15 -4.02 5.86
N LEU A 184 -14.19 -3.22 6.33
CA LEU A 184 -13.24 -3.64 7.37
C LEU A 184 -13.67 -3.21 8.77
N SER A 185 -14.93 -2.79 8.96
CA SER A 185 -15.42 -2.27 10.24
C SER A 185 -15.22 -3.23 11.41
N GLU A 186 -15.41 -4.54 11.22
CA GLU A 186 -15.18 -5.57 12.24
C GLU A 186 -13.69 -5.85 12.53
N ILE A 187 -12.81 -5.42 11.64
CA ILE A 187 -11.37 -5.72 11.69
C ILE A 187 -10.60 -4.59 12.39
N ARG A 188 -11.05 -3.35 12.20
CA ARG A 188 -10.38 -2.15 12.70
C ARG A 188 -10.33 -2.12 14.23
N SER A 189 -9.13 -1.90 14.77
CA SER A 189 -8.92 -1.70 16.21
C SER A 189 -9.06 -0.23 16.61
N GLU A 190 -9.11 0.02 17.92
CA GLU A 190 -9.03 1.38 18.49
C GLU A 190 -7.77 2.13 18.03
N GLY A 191 -6.65 1.42 17.87
CA GLY A 191 -5.40 2.00 17.38
C GLY A 191 -5.51 2.53 15.95
N PHE A 192 -6.37 1.94 15.13
CA PHE A 192 -6.68 2.45 13.80
C PHE A 192 -7.56 3.70 13.87
N ALA A 193 -8.58 3.68 14.72
CA ALA A 193 -9.46 4.84 14.94
C ALA A 193 -8.69 6.07 15.43
N PHE A 194 -7.66 5.89 16.26
CA PHE A 194 -6.79 7.00 16.71
C PHE A 194 -6.00 7.66 15.57
N LEU A 195 -5.66 6.90 14.52
CA LEU A 195 -4.82 7.40 13.43
C LEU A 195 -5.61 8.12 12.33
N GLN A 196 -6.93 7.88 12.22
CA GLN A 196 -7.83 8.48 11.24
C GLN A 196 -8.22 9.91 11.62
#